data_AF-A0A9E2JKK9-F1
#
_entry.id   AF-A0A9E2JKK9-F1
#
_cell.length_a   1.000
_cell.length_b   1.000
_cell.length_c   1.000
_cell.angle_alpha   90.00
_cell.angle_beta   90.00
_cell.angle_gamma   90.00
#
_symmetry.space_group_name_H-M   'P 1'
#
loop_
_entity.id
_entity.type
_entity.pdbx_description
1 polymer ?
#
loop_
_entity_poly.entity_id
_entity_poly.type
_entity_poly.pdbx_seq_one_letter_code
_entity_poly.pdbx_strand_id
1 'polypeptide(L)'
;MIIGMSGLLTLFFSVWLGYALFLYFSHPNKKKHKVPKVRIGRLEFLPNLKLHLGSKTYHFHHWFVLALIAAIAIFVLEDFQFPMILQGLIIGGIIQGLRYPDRFKFRYPRFPELQKNIEQWQKDIKTDFEEFQKEVAKINKNINKHIHPEAKKKN
;
A
#
# COMPACT_ATOMS: atom_id res chain seq x y z
N MET A 1 31.34 -3.62 -23.76
CA MET A 1 31.52 -2.15 -23.72
C MET A 1 32.49 -1.84 -22.58
N ILE A 2 33.69 -1.32 -22.88
CA ILE A 2 34.65 -0.94 -21.82
C ILE A 2 34.18 0.41 -21.26
N ILE A 3 33.62 0.41 -20.05
CA ILE A 3 33.25 1.64 -19.36
C ILE A 3 34.54 2.27 -18.86
N GLY A 4 34.99 3.34 -19.52
CA GLY A 4 36.13 4.12 -19.04
C GLY A 4 35.85 4.72 -17.66
N MET A 5 36.90 5.12 -16.94
CA MET A 5 36.80 5.78 -15.63
C MET A 5 35.82 6.97 -15.65
N SER A 6 35.77 7.71 -16.76
CA SER A 6 34.82 8.81 -16.99
C SER A 6 33.35 8.35 -17.04
N GLY A 7 33.08 7.16 -17.60
CA GLY A 7 31.74 6.57 -17.62
C GLY A 7 31.28 6.20 -16.20
N LEU A 8 32.14 5.56 -15.41
CA LEU A 8 31.81 5.24 -14.01
C LEU A 8 31.49 6.49 -13.19
N LEU A 9 32.29 7.55 -13.30
CA LEU A 9 32.04 8.83 -12.63
C LEU A 9 30.71 9.45 -13.06
N THR A 10 30.41 9.42 -14.37
CA THR A 10 29.14 9.93 -14.93
C THR A 10 27.95 9.15 -14.38
N LEU A 11 28.06 7.82 -14.28
CA LEU A 11 27.01 6.98 -13.71
C LEU A 11 26.78 7.27 -12.23
N PHE A 12 27.83 7.31 -11.40
CA PHE A 12 27.66 7.62 -9.97
C PHE A 12 27.11 9.02 -9.73
N PHE A 13 27.59 10.02 -10.46
CA PHE A 13 27.07 11.38 -10.37
C PHE A 13 25.60 11.45 -10.77
N SER A 14 25.21 10.79 -11.85
CA SER A 14 23.81 10.76 -12.30
C SER A 14 22.90 9.95 -11.37
N VAL A 15 23.39 8.89 -10.73
CA VAL A 15 22.68 8.18 -9.65
C VAL A 15 22.44 9.10 -8.45
N TRP A 16 23.48 9.80 -7.99
CA TRP A 16 23.35 10.75 -6.89
C TRP A 16 22.38 11.88 -7.24
N LEU A 17 22.47 12.42 -8.45
CA LEU A 17 21.57 13.47 -8.94
C LEU A 17 20.13 12.97 -9.01
N GLY A 18 19.91 11.75 -9.52
CA GLY A 18 18.60 11.12 -9.58
C GLY A 18 18.00 10.97 -8.19
N TYR A 19 18.78 10.41 -7.26
CA TYR A 19 18.37 10.28 -5.87
C TYR A 19 17.96 11.63 -5.26
N ALA A 20 18.77 12.67 -5.44
CA ALA A 20 18.49 14.01 -4.91
C ALA A 20 17.22 14.63 -5.51
N LEU A 21 17.04 14.51 -6.83
CA LEU A 21 15.85 14.99 -7.54
C LEU A 21 14.58 14.29 -7.03
N PHE A 22 14.58 12.96 -6.96
CA PHE A 22 13.41 12.21 -6.49
C PHE A 22 13.14 12.42 -4.99
N LEU A 23 14.18 12.66 -4.19
CA LEU A 23 14.02 13.07 -2.79
C LEU A 23 13.32 14.44 -2.67
N TYR A 24 13.67 15.39 -3.55
CA TYR A 24 13.04 16.71 -3.62
C TYR A 24 11.59 16.66 -4.10
N PHE A 25 11.27 15.77 -5.05
CA PHE A 25 9.90 15.60 -5.54
C PHE A 25 9.00 14.79 -4.60
N SER A 26 9.55 13.83 -3.85
CA SER A 26 8.78 12.94 -2.96
C SER A 26 8.14 13.64 -1.74
N HIS A 27 8.55 14.88 -1.42
CA HIS A 27 7.97 15.66 -0.32
C HIS A 27 7.23 16.91 -0.80
N PRO A 28 6.11 16.78 -1.55
CA PRO A 28 5.34 17.93 -2.01
C PRO A 28 4.68 18.68 -0.84
N ASN A 29 4.38 18.00 0.27
CA ASN A 29 3.68 18.58 1.44
C ASN A 29 4.57 19.49 2.30
N LYS A 30 5.90 19.48 2.13
CA LYS A 30 6.80 20.44 2.76
C LYS A 30 6.90 21.75 1.96
N LYS A 31 6.22 21.86 0.82
CA LYS A 31 6.24 23.03 -0.06
C LYS A 31 5.06 23.94 0.27
N LYS A 32 5.33 25.25 0.27
CA LYS A 32 4.36 26.33 0.60
C LYS A 32 3.16 26.36 -0.36
N HIS A 33 3.29 25.77 -1.55
CA HIS A 33 2.25 25.70 -2.57
C HIS A 33 1.83 24.24 -2.79
N LYS A 34 0.53 23.94 -2.64
CA LYS A 34 -0.05 22.63 -2.93
C LYS A 34 0.12 22.35 -4.43
N VAL A 35 0.80 21.26 -4.78
CA VAL A 35 0.92 20.81 -6.16
C VAL A 35 -0.48 20.54 -6.71
N PRO A 36 -0.84 21.05 -7.90
CA PRO A 36 -2.16 20.85 -8.47
C PRO A 36 -2.43 19.36 -8.67
N LYS A 37 -3.62 18.92 -8.26
CA LYS A 37 -4.07 17.54 -8.47
C LYS A 37 -4.60 17.44 -9.88
N VAL A 38 -3.89 16.71 -10.74
CA VAL A 38 -4.36 16.40 -12.09
C VAL A 38 -5.01 15.02 -12.06
N ARG A 39 -6.34 15.00 -12.20
CA ARG A 39 -7.14 13.79 -12.22
C ARG A 39 -7.86 13.66 -13.54
N ILE A 40 -7.73 12.50 -14.18
CA ILE A 40 -8.46 12.14 -15.39
C ILE A 40 -9.25 10.86 -15.07
N GLY A 41 -10.55 11.01 -14.85
CA GLY A 41 -11.47 9.92 -14.52
C GLY A 41 -11.09 9.18 -13.23
N ARG A 42 -10.67 7.91 -13.37
CA ARG A 42 -10.25 7.03 -12.27
C ARG A 42 -8.75 7.14 -11.94
N LEU A 43 -7.98 7.90 -12.71
CA LEU A 43 -6.54 8.03 -12.53
C LEU A 43 -6.18 9.44 -12.02
N GLU A 44 -5.45 9.53 -10.91
CA GLU A 44 -4.76 10.75 -10.49
C GLU A 44 -3.29 10.62 -10.93
N PHE A 45 -2.83 11.54 -11.77
CA PHE A 45 -1.46 11.55 -12.27
C PHE A 45 -0.51 12.33 -11.34
N LEU A 46 -1.01 13.40 -10.71
CA LEU A 46 -0.21 14.29 -9.88
C LEU A 46 -0.86 14.52 -8.51
N PRO A 47 -0.08 14.65 -7.42
CA PRO A 47 1.39 14.54 -7.35
C PRO A 47 1.91 13.09 -7.25
N ASN A 48 1.03 12.12 -6.99
CA ASN A 48 1.36 10.71 -6.92
C ASN A 48 0.45 9.97 -7.90
N LEU A 49 0.98 8.95 -8.58
CA LEU A 49 0.18 8.11 -9.47
C LEU A 49 -0.79 7.27 -8.63
N LYS A 50 -2.08 7.59 -8.69
CA LYS A 50 -3.12 6.84 -7.99
C LYS A 50 -4.19 6.36 -8.93
N LEU A 51 -4.61 5.11 -8.74
CA LEU A 51 -5.74 4.53 -9.45
C LEU A 51 -6.88 4.25 -8.47
N HIS A 52 -8.02 4.86 -8.73
CA HIS A 52 -9.22 4.75 -7.92
C HIS A 52 -10.15 3.67 -8.51
N LEU A 53 -10.15 2.47 -7.90
CA LEU A 53 -11.01 1.35 -8.30
C LEU A 53 -11.98 0.94 -7.18
N GLY A 54 -13.29 1.18 -7.37
CA GLY A 54 -14.33 0.82 -6.38
C GLY A 54 -14.10 1.44 -5.00
N SER A 55 -14.06 0.60 -3.95
CA SER A 55 -13.77 1.02 -2.55
C SER A 55 -12.27 1.17 -2.25
N LYS A 56 -11.40 0.89 -3.23
CA LYS A 56 -9.95 0.87 -3.07
C LYS A 56 -9.29 2.01 -3.87
N THR A 57 -8.16 2.46 -3.35
CA THR A 57 -7.26 3.37 -4.02
C THR A 57 -5.89 2.71 -4.07
N TYR A 58 -5.36 2.57 -5.28
CA TYR A 58 -4.05 2.02 -5.54
C TYR A 58 -3.06 3.18 -5.67
N HIS A 59 -2.03 3.24 -4.84
CA HIS A 59 -0.95 4.22 -4.95
C HIS A 59 0.27 3.53 -5.54
N PHE A 60 0.76 4.04 -6.66
CA PHE A 60 2.01 3.56 -7.25
C PHE A 60 3.12 4.55 -6.88
N HIS A 61 4.07 4.09 -6.08
CA HIS A 61 5.28 4.85 -5.80
C HIS A 61 6.10 4.98 -7.08
N HIS A 62 6.80 6.12 -7.24
CA HIS A 62 7.57 6.41 -8.45
C HIS A 62 8.64 5.33 -8.73
N TRP A 63 9.22 4.69 -7.70
CA TRP A 63 10.18 3.60 -7.90
C TRP A 63 9.59 2.45 -8.71
N PHE A 64 8.29 2.14 -8.54
CA PHE A 64 7.63 1.06 -9.26
C PHE A 64 7.51 1.40 -10.75
N VAL A 65 7.12 2.63 -11.07
CA VAL A 65 7.02 3.12 -12.46
C VAL A 65 8.40 3.15 -13.12
N LEU A 66 9.41 3.66 -12.42
CA LEU A 66 10.79 3.68 -12.91
C LEU A 66 11.36 2.27 -13.12
N ALA A 67 11.08 1.35 -12.19
CA ALA A 67 11.49 -0.05 -12.31
C ALA A 67 10.80 -0.72 -13.51
N LEU A 68 9.52 -0.41 -13.77
CA LEU A 68 8.82 -0.92 -14.95
C LEU A 68 9.42 -0.36 -16.25
N ILE A 69 9.73 0.94 -16.30
CA ILE A 69 10.41 1.56 -17.45
C ILE A 69 11.77 0.90 -17.68
N ALA A 70 12.56 0.69 -16.61
CA ALA A 70 13.85 0.04 -16.70
C ALA A 70 13.74 -1.41 -17.17
N ALA A 71 12.78 -2.17 -16.63
CA ALA A 71 12.53 -3.54 -17.04
C ALA A 71 12.11 -3.63 -18.51
N ILE A 72 11.16 -2.78 -18.95
CA ILE A 72 10.75 -2.73 -20.36
C ILE A 72 11.94 -2.41 -21.25
N ALA A 73 12.78 -1.43 -20.89
CA ALA A 73 13.97 -1.12 -21.66
C ALA A 73 14.90 -2.33 -21.78
N ILE A 74 15.21 -3.01 -20.67
CA ILE A 74 16.11 -4.18 -20.66
C ILE A 74 15.53 -5.36 -21.45
N PHE A 75 14.24 -5.68 -21.28
CA PHE A 75 13.65 -6.89 -21.82
C PHE A 75 13.06 -6.73 -23.23
N VAL A 76 12.62 -5.53 -23.62
CA VAL A 76 11.99 -5.28 -24.92
C VAL A 76 12.98 -4.66 -25.90
N LEU A 77 13.85 -3.77 -25.44
CA LEU A 77 14.84 -3.10 -26.29
C LEU A 77 16.19 -3.82 -26.29
N GLU A 78 16.26 -5.01 -25.69
CA GLU A 78 17.43 -5.90 -25.57
C GLU A 78 18.65 -5.31 -24.86
N ASP A 79 18.59 -4.04 -24.45
CA ASP A 79 19.63 -3.37 -23.69
C ASP A 79 19.05 -2.17 -22.92
N PHE A 80 19.75 -1.75 -21.87
CA PHE A 80 19.41 -0.52 -21.15
C PHE A 80 19.89 0.72 -21.93
N GLN A 81 19.49 0.88 -23.20
CA GLN A 81 20.05 1.85 -24.17
C GLN A 81 19.78 3.33 -23.85
N PHE A 82 19.28 3.67 -22.66
CA PHE A 82 19.21 5.05 -22.24
C PHE A 82 20.60 5.67 -22.13
N PRO A 83 20.75 6.99 -22.39
CA PRO A 83 21.97 7.70 -22.06
C PRO A 83 22.36 7.44 -20.61
N MET A 84 23.65 7.26 -20.33
CA MET A 84 24.15 6.89 -18.99
C MET A 84 23.66 7.83 -17.88
N ILE A 85 23.47 9.12 -18.21
CA ILE A 85 22.85 10.10 -17.30
C ILE A 85 21.42 9.68 -16.94
N LEU A 86 20.60 9.32 -17.94
CA LEU A 86 19.22 8.90 -17.73
C LEU A 86 19.16 7.54 -17.00
N GLN A 87 20.07 6.62 -17.30
CA GLN A 87 20.22 5.36 -16.53
C GLN A 87 20.45 5.65 -15.05
N GLY A 88 21.41 6.53 -14.74
CA GLY A 88 21.69 6.92 -13.36
C GLY A 88 20.51 7.63 -12.70
N LEU A 89 19.82 8.53 -13.41
CA LEU A 89 18.62 9.19 -12.90
C LEU A 89 17.52 8.17 -12.51
N ILE A 90 17.28 7.18 -13.37
CA ILE A 90 16.31 6.09 -13.13
C ILE A 90 16.73 5.26 -11.92
N ILE A 91 17.98 4.79 -11.88
CA ILE A 91 18.52 3.97 -10.78
C ILE A 91 18.46 4.74 -9.45
N GLY A 92 18.91 5.99 -9.44
CA GLY A 92 18.87 6.87 -8.27
C GLY A 92 17.44 7.11 -7.77
N GLY A 93 16.49 7.29 -8.68
CA GLY A 93 15.06 7.41 -8.35
C GLY A 93 14.47 6.13 -7.78
N ILE A 94 14.84 4.95 -8.31
CA ILE A 94 14.43 3.65 -7.76
C ILE A 94 14.97 3.48 -6.34
N ILE A 95 16.27 3.71 -6.11
CA ILE A 95 16.91 3.61 -4.80
C ILE A 95 16.22 4.55 -3.79
N GLN A 96 15.92 5.78 -4.21
CA GLN A 96 15.25 6.76 -3.35
C GLN A 96 13.85 6.30 -2.94
N GLY A 97 13.03 5.81 -3.87
CA GLY A 97 11.69 5.36 -3.55
C GLY A 97 11.65 4.05 -2.75
N LEU A 98 12.67 3.20 -2.86
CA LEU A 98 12.83 1.99 -2.03
C LEU A 98 13.30 2.28 -0.59
N ARG A 99 13.67 3.52 -0.26
CA ARG A 99 14.09 3.89 1.10
C ARG A 99 12.96 3.81 2.13
N TYR A 100 11.71 3.98 1.71
CA TYR A 100 10.60 4.15 2.65
C TYR A 100 10.00 2.82 3.13
N PRO A 101 9.47 2.75 4.37
CA PRO A 101 8.87 1.52 4.90
C PRO A 101 7.59 1.12 4.18
N ASP A 102 6.84 2.08 3.62
CA ASP A 102 5.59 1.86 2.87
C ASP A 102 5.81 1.56 1.39
N ARG A 103 7.05 1.35 0.94
CA ARG A 103 7.45 1.18 -0.48
C ARG A 103 6.66 0.11 -1.24
N PHE A 104 6.19 -0.94 -0.57
CA PHE A 104 5.39 -2.02 -1.18
C PHE A 104 3.90 -1.94 -0.83
N LYS A 105 3.47 -0.87 -0.16
CA LYS A 105 2.07 -0.66 0.20
C LYS A 105 1.37 0.07 -0.93
N PHE A 106 0.84 -0.70 -1.86
CA PHE A 106 0.12 -0.17 -3.03
C PHE A 106 -1.37 0.04 -2.79
N ARG A 107 -1.97 -0.58 -1.77
CA ARG A 107 -3.42 -0.60 -1.58
C ARG A 107 -3.84 0.17 -0.34
N TYR A 108 -4.75 1.12 -0.54
CA TYR A 108 -5.36 1.90 0.53
C TYR A 108 -6.89 1.86 0.40
N PRO A 109 -7.61 1.87 1.54
CA PRO A 109 -9.05 2.06 1.49
C PRO A 109 -9.36 3.49 1.06
N ARG A 110 -10.36 3.64 0.19
CA ARG A 110 -10.79 4.96 -0.28
C ARG A 110 -11.48 5.76 0.84
N PHE A 111 -12.23 5.07 1.69
CA PHE A 111 -12.98 5.63 2.82
C PHE A 111 -12.56 4.94 4.11
N PRO A 112 -11.40 5.30 4.69
CA PRO A 112 -10.85 4.62 5.86
C PRO A 112 -11.78 4.69 7.08
N GLU A 113 -12.48 5.82 7.27
CA GLU A 113 -13.44 6.00 8.37
C GLU A 113 -14.64 5.06 8.22
N LEU A 114 -15.22 4.98 7.02
CA LEU A 114 -16.34 4.08 6.74
C LEU A 114 -15.94 2.62 6.97
N GLN A 115 -14.74 2.23 6.55
CA GLN A 115 -14.26 0.87 6.75
C GLN A 115 -14.05 0.55 8.24
N LYS A 116 -13.47 1.49 9.01
CA LYS A 116 -13.30 1.33 10.46
C LYS A 116 -14.65 1.19 11.17
N ASN A 117 -15.65 1.98 10.77
CA ASN A 117 -17.00 1.90 11.34
C ASN A 117 -17.67 0.56 11.03
N ILE A 118 -17.51 0.04 9.80
CA ILE A 118 -18.02 -1.29 9.42
C ILE A 118 -17.33 -2.39 10.23
N GLU A 119 -16.01 -2.36 10.35
CA GLU A 119 -15.24 -3.34 11.13
C GLU A 119 -15.63 -3.32 12.61
N GLN A 120 -15.86 -2.12 13.18
CA GLN A 120 -16.34 -1.97 14.55
C GLN A 120 -17.75 -2.54 14.71
N TRP A 121 -18.68 -2.17 13.84
CA TRP A 121 -20.06 -2.67 13.89
C TRP A 121 -20.14 -4.20 13.74
N GLN A 122 -19.32 -4.79 12.87
CA GLN A 122 -19.21 -6.25 12.74
C GLN A 122 -18.71 -6.91 14.03
N LYS A 123 -17.78 -6.26 14.73
CA LYS A 123 -17.27 -6.75 16.02
C LYS A 123 -18.34 -6.68 17.09
N ASP A 124 -19.06 -5.57 17.17
CA ASP A 124 -20.13 -5.35 18.14
C ASP A 124 -21.24 -6.40 17.97
N ILE A 125 -21.72 -6.62 16.74
CA ILE A 125 -22.70 -7.68 16.44
C ILE A 125 -22.21 -9.06 16.85
N LYS A 126 -20.94 -9.37 16.59
CA LYS A 126 -20.38 -10.67 16.96
C LYS A 126 -20.38 -10.85 18.48
N THR A 127 -20.02 -9.81 19.22
CA THR A 127 -20.06 -9.81 20.68
C THR A 127 -21.48 -9.97 21.20
N ASP A 128 -22.43 -9.18 20.68
CA ASP A 128 -23.85 -9.27 21.06
C ASP A 128 -24.41 -10.67 20.80
N PHE A 129 -24.05 -11.28 19.66
CA PHE A 129 -24.47 -12.64 19.33
C PHE A 129 -23.86 -13.69 20.26
N GLU A 130 -22.57 -13.57 20.62
CA GLU A 130 -21.92 -14.47 21.58
C GLU A 130 -22.52 -14.35 22.98
N GLU A 131 -22.90 -13.15 23.41
CA GLU A 131 -23.60 -12.93 24.67
C GLU A 131 -24.99 -13.57 24.65
N PHE A 132 -25.76 -13.33 23.59
CA PHE A 132 -27.06 -13.96 23.39
C PHE A 132 -26.97 -15.49 23.45
N GLN A 133 -25.99 -16.10 22.76
CA GLN A 133 -25.77 -17.56 22.81
C GLN A 133 -25.47 -18.06 24.23
N LYS A 134 -24.69 -17.31 25.01
CA LYS A 134 -24.42 -17.65 26.42
C LYS A 134 -25.68 -17.56 27.28
N GLU A 135 -26.52 -16.57 27.07
CA GLU A 135 -27.79 -16.43 27.79
C GLU A 135 -28.75 -17.57 27.47
N VAL A 136 -28.92 -17.90 26.18
CA VAL A 136 -29.72 -19.05 25.74
C VAL A 136 -29.20 -20.36 26.37
N ALA A 137 -27.88 -20.57 26.40
CA ALA A 137 -27.28 -21.74 27.03
C ALA A 137 -27.55 -21.80 28.55
N LYS A 138 -27.50 -20.66 29.25
CA LYS A 138 -27.85 -20.58 30.68
C LYS A 138 -29.32 -20.93 30.92
N ILE A 139 -30.23 -20.39 30.09
CA ILE A 139 -31.66 -20.66 30.16
C ILE A 139 -31.92 -22.15 29.96
N ASN A 140 -31.36 -22.75 28.91
CA ASN A 140 -31.49 -24.19 28.64
C ASN A 140 -30.97 -25.06 29.80
N LYS A 141 -29.84 -24.68 30.41
CA LYS A 141 -29.32 -25.36 31.60
C LYS A 141 -30.26 -25.26 32.80
N ASN A 142 -30.87 -24.10 33.02
CA ASN A 142 -31.83 -23.88 34.10
C ASN A 142 -33.13 -24.66 33.88
N ILE A 143 -33.65 -24.67 32.65
CA ILE A 143 -34.83 -25.45 32.26
C ILE A 143 -34.58 -26.94 32.51
N ASN A 144 -33.46 -27.49 32.02
CA ASN A 144 -33.12 -28.90 32.25
C ASN A 144 -32.99 -29.25 33.74
N LYS A 145 -32.52 -28.32 34.57
CA LYS A 145 -32.43 -28.50 36.02
C LYS A 145 -33.81 -28.57 36.71
N HIS A 146 -34.82 -27.86 36.19
CA HIS A 146 -36.16 -27.79 36.79
C HIS A 146 -37.16 -28.79 36.19
N ILE A 147 -36.96 -29.24 34.94
CA ILE A 147 -37.84 -30.22 34.28
C ILE A 147 -37.43 -31.67 34.59
N HIS A 148 -36.15 -31.95 34.90
CA HIS A 148 -35.69 -33.27 35.33
C HIS A 148 -34.99 -33.25 36.72
N PRO A 149 -35.70 -32.95 37.82
CA PRO A 149 -35.13 -33.13 39.16
C PRO A 149 -35.00 -34.62 39.55
N GLU A 150 -35.76 -35.52 38.93
CA GLU A 150 -35.95 -36.90 39.41
C GLU A 150 -34.96 -37.94 38.85
N ALA A 151 -34.19 -37.62 37.79
CA ALA A 151 -33.22 -38.58 37.23
C ALA A 151 -31.97 -38.78 38.10
N LYS A 152 -31.79 -38.00 39.18
CA LYS A 152 -30.65 -38.08 40.10
C LYS A 152 -30.94 -38.70 41.46
N LYS A 153 -32.18 -39.13 41.74
CA LYS A 153 -32.57 -39.76 43.03
C LYS A 153 -32.73 -41.29 42.99
N LYS A 154 -32.46 -41.93 41.86
CA LYS A 154 -32.35 -43.40 41.76
C LYS A 154 -30.93 -43.78 41.34
N ASN A 155 -30.04 -43.86 42.32
CA ASN A 155 -28.90 -44.77 42.41
C ASN A 155 -28.29 -44.62 43.81
#